data_AF-A0A9D2PRR2-F1
#
_entry.id   AF-A0A9D2PRR2-F1
#
_cell.length_a   1.000
_cell.length_b   1.000
_cell.length_c   1.000
_cell.angle_alpha   90.00
_cell.angle_beta   90.00
_cell.angle_gamma   90.00
#
_symmetry.space_group_name_H-M   'P 1'
#
loop_
_entity.id
_entity.type
_entity.pdbx_description
1 polymer ?
#
loop_
_entity_poly.entity_id
_entity_poly.type
_entity_poly.pdbx_seq_one_letter_code
_entity_poly.pdbx_strand_id
1 'polypeptide(L)'
;MVIIFIIMIFVALLTYIIPAGTYDTIIDAAGEEVVDPNSFHYISRSPVSILEFFKAPLNGLKKQSSMILSVIVICSCFRVVNDTKALSNFFTAALNKLQHRAILLIPVIMTLFGILGSTGALVNSTVAFIPIGLVIASQLGMDRISAMAIIYLATFAGYGSSFMSVTSVQLAQEIAGVPLLSGAGFRAVVSAIIVLSSIYLYHSLLQQGYER
;
A
#
# COMPACT_ATOMS: atom_id res chain seq x y z
N MET A 1 1.57 -17.75 7.46
CA MET A 1 1.32 -18.88 6.54
C MET A 1 0.38 -19.92 7.13
N VAL A 2 0.59 -20.38 8.37
CA VAL A 2 -0.32 -21.35 9.05
C VAL A 2 -1.77 -20.87 9.09
N ILE A 3 -2.01 -19.60 9.46
CA ILE A 3 -3.37 -19.03 9.53
C ILE A 3 -4.06 -19.06 8.16
N ILE A 4 -3.37 -18.63 7.09
CA ILE A 4 -3.92 -18.62 5.73
C ILE A 4 -4.26 -20.04 5.26
N PHE A 5 -3.40 -21.01 5.56
CA PHE A 5 -3.62 -22.41 5.19
C PHE A 5 -4.86 -22.99 5.88
N ILE A 6 -5.05 -22.71 7.18
CA ILE A 6 -6.24 -23.12 7.93
C ILE A 6 -7.51 -22.49 7.32
N ILE A 7 -7.48 -21.20 7.00
CA ILE A 7 -8.60 -20.50 6.36
C ILE A 7 -8.92 -21.13 4.99
N MET A 8 -7.90 -21.48 4.20
CA MET A 8 -8.10 -22.13 2.91
C MET A 8 -8.82 -23.48 3.05
N ILE A 9 -8.40 -24.32 4.01
CA ILE A 9 -9.06 -25.61 4.26
C ILE A 9 -10.51 -25.39 4.68
N PHE A 10 -10.73 -24.47 5.62
CA PHE A 10 -12.06 -24.13 6.11
C PHE A 10 -12.99 -23.69 4.98
N VAL A 11 -12.58 -22.71 4.17
CA VAL A 11 -13.39 -22.21 3.04
C VAL A 11 -13.61 -23.29 1.98
N ALA A 12 -12.61 -24.12 1.69
CA ALA A 12 -12.78 -25.24 0.76
C ALA A 12 -13.86 -26.23 1.23
N LEU A 13 -13.90 -26.57 2.51
CA LEU A 13 -14.96 -27.41 3.09
C LEU A 13 -16.33 -26.74 3.00
N LEU A 14 -16.42 -25.42 3.23
CA LEU A 14 -17.67 -24.68 3.08
C LEU A 14 -18.24 -24.76 1.67
N THR A 15 -17.41 -24.89 0.62
CA THR A 15 -17.90 -25.03 -0.77
C THR A 15 -18.70 -26.31 -1.04
N TYR A 16 -18.61 -27.31 -0.16
CA TYR A 16 -19.43 -28.52 -0.24
C TYR A 16 -20.81 -28.36 0.39
N ILE A 17 -20.93 -27.45 1.37
CA ILE A 17 -22.15 -27.26 2.17
C ILE A 17 -23.00 -26.13 1.56
N ILE A 18 -22.35 -25.03 1.16
CA ILE A 18 -23.02 -23.81 0.68
C ILE A 18 -23.29 -23.92 -0.83
N PRO A 19 -24.55 -23.82 -1.28
CA PRO A 19 -24.88 -23.79 -2.70
C PRO A 19 -24.35 -22.52 -3.38
N ALA A 20 -23.88 -22.64 -4.62
CA ALA A 20 -23.42 -21.51 -5.42
C ALA A 20 -24.63 -20.73 -5.96
N GLY A 21 -24.59 -19.40 -5.84
CA GLY A 21 -25.60 -18.51 -6.40
C GLY A 21 -24.94 -17.34 -7.12
N THR A 22 -25.61 -16.83 -8.13
CA THR A 22 -25.18 -15.65 -8.89
C THR A 22 -26.36 -14.70 -9.06
N TYR A 23 -26.03 -13.43 -9.27
CA TYR A 23 -26.99 -12.43 -9.74
C TYR A 23 -26.65 -12.13 -11.20
N ASP A 24 -27.66 -11.84 -12.01
CA ASP A 24 -27.51 -11.39 -13.39
C ASP A 24 -27.16 -9.89 -13.41
N THR A 25 -26.34 -9.47 -14.37
CA THR A 25 -26.09 -8.06 -14.66
C THR A 25 -27.08 -7.53 -15.70
N ILE A 26 -27.65 -6.35 -15.42
CA ILE A 26 -28.48 -5.56 -16.33
C ILE A 26 -27.78 -4.24 -16.64
N ILE A 27 -28.04 -3.67 -17.81
CA ILE A 27 -27.51 -2.35 -18.17
C ILE A 27 -28.45 -1.29 -17.59
N ASP A 28 -27.93 -0.45 -16.69
CA ASP A 28 -28.69 0.67 -16.10
C ASP A 28 -28.92 1.80 -17.13
N ALA A 29 -29.80 2.75 -16.83
CA ALA A 29 -30.11 3.90 -17.67
C ALA A 29 -28.89 4.78 -18.02
N ALA A 30 -27.78 4.63 -17.29
CA ALA A 30 -26.49 5.29 -17.55
C ALA A 30 -25.54 4.48 -18.48
N GLY A 31 -25.92 3.27 -18.91
CA GLY A 31 -25.10 2.40 -19.76
C GLY A 31 -24.08 1.53 -19.01
N GLU A 32 -24.14 1.50 -17.68
CA GLU A 32 -23.26 0.73 -16.80
C GLU A 32 -23.85 -0.67 -16.53
N GLU A 33 -22.99 -1.70 -16.47
CA GLU A 33 -23.38 -3.07 -16.08
C GLU A 33 -23.59 -3.13 -14.56
N VAL A 34 -24.86 -3.18 -14.12
CA VAL A 34 -25.23 -3.21 -12.70
C VAL A 34 -25.90 -4.55 -12.39
N VAL A 35 -25.56 -5.12 -11.23
CA VAL A 35 -26.15 -6.38 -10.77
C VAL A 35 -27.62 -6.18 -10.41
N ASP A 36 -28.55 -6.93 -11.04
CA ASP A 36 -29.98 -6.88 -10.72
C ASP A 36 -30.24 -7.55 -9.35
N PRO A 37 -30.67 -6.79 -8.31
CA PRO A 37 -30.87 -7.33 -6.96
C PRO A 37 -31.95 -8.41 -6.84
N ASN A 38 -32.85 -8.52 -7.82
CA ASN A 38 -33.96 -9.49 -7.80
C ASN A 38 -33.67 -10.76 -8.62
N SER A 39 -32.55 -10.80 -9.35
CA SER A 39 -32.20 -11.88 -10.28
C SER A 39 -31.46 -13.07 -9.65
N PHE A 40 -31.39 -13.12 -8.31
CA PHE A 40 -30.64 -14.18 -7.63
C PHE A 40 -31.15 -15.57 -8.02
N HIS A 41 -30.25 -16.38 -8.56
CA HIS A 41 -30.54 -17.78 -8.84
C HIS A 41 -29.36 -18.68 -8.46
N TYR A 42 -29.70 -19.90 -8.07
CA TYR A 42 -28.71 -20.92 -7.77
C TYR A 42 -28.16 -21.52 -9.07
N ILE A 43 -26.85 -21.65 -9.14
CA ILE A 43 -26.15 -22.27 -10.26
C ILE A 43 -25.70 -23.70 -9.88
N SER A 44 -25.29 -24.47 -10.89
CA SER A 44 -24.73 -25.80 -10.67
C SER A 44 -23.58 -25.75 -9.66
N ARG A 45 -23.62 -26.60 -8.64
CA ARG A 45 -22.57 -26.67 -7.61
C ARG A 45 -21.22 -27.02 -8.25
N SER A 46 -20.23 -26.18 -8.01
CA SER A 46 -18.83 -26.37 -8.40
C SER A 46 -17.96 -26.41 -7.12
N PRO A 47 -17.99 -27.50 -6.34
CA PRO A 47 -17.16 -27.61 -5.15
C PRO A 47 -15.67 -27.61 -5.51
N VAL A 48 -14.83 -27.00 -4.68
CA VAL A 48 -13.39 -26.93 -4.93
C VAL A 48 -12.79 -28.32 -4.80
N SER A 49 -12.29 -28.87 -5.91
CA SER A 49 -11.61 -30.17 -5.90
C SER A 49 -10.26 -30.08 -5.18
N ILE A 50 -9.74 -31.22 -4.71
CA ILE A 50 -8.41 -31.31 -4.08
C ILE A 50 -7.31 -30.70 -4.98
N LEU A 51 -7.42 -30.92 -6.29
CA LEU A 51 -6.45 -30.41 -7.26
C LEU A 51 -6.57 -28.87 -7.43
N GLU A 52 -7.78 -28.33 -7.41
CA GLU A 52 -8.00 -26.87 -7.39
C GLU A 52 -7.55 -26.22 -6.07
N PHE A 53 -7.71 -26.93 -4.95
CA PHE A 53 -7.19 -26.49 -3.65
C PHE A 53 -5.66 -26.31 -3.70
N PHE A 54 -4.92 -27.26 -4.27
CA PHE A 54 -3.46 -27.14 -4.43
C PHE A 54 -3.04 -26.14 -5.52
N LYS A 55 -3.90 -25.84 -6.50
CA LYS A 55 -3.67 -24.75 -7.47
C LYS A 55 -3.93 -23.36 -6.90
N ALA A 56 -4.74 -23.23 -5.85
CA ALA A 56 -5.13 -21.93 -5.30
C ALA A 56 -3.94 -21.03 -4.91
N PRO A 57 -2.86 -21.53 -4.26
CA PRO A 57 -1.67 -20.72 -3.99
C PRO A 57 -0.98 -20.24 -5.28
N LEU A 58 -0.89 -21.07 -6.31
CA LEU A 58 -0.29 -20.71 -7.60
C LEU A 58 -1.12 -19.64 -8.31
N ASN A 59 -2.45 -19.76 -8.25
CA ASN A 59 -3.36 -18.75 -8.79
C ASN A 59 -3.26 -17.43 -8.01
N GLY A 60 -3.08 -17.49 -6.68
CA GLY A 60 -2.78 -16.32 -5.86
C GLY A 60 -1.49 -15.63 -6.29
N LEU A 61 -0.43 -16.41 -6.55
CA LEU A 61 0.85 -15.89 -7.06
C LEU A 61 0.70 -15.23 -8.44
N LYS A 62 -0.08 -15.84 -9.34
CA LYS A 62 -0.40 -15.24 -10.66
C LYS A 62 -1.14 -13.91 -10.51
N LYS A 63 -2.15 -13.85 -9.63
CA LYS A 63 -2.91 -12.61 -9.36
C LYS A 63 -2.01 -11.51 -8.79
N GLN A 64 -1.00 -11.86 -8.00
CA GLN A 64 -0.06 -10.91 -7.38
C GLN A 64 1.24 -10.70 -8.19
N SER A 65 1.33 -11.23 -9.42
CA SER A 65 2.54 -11.18 -10.24
C SER A 65 3.04 -9.75 -10.50
N SER A 66 2.13 -8.81 -10.78
CA SER A 66 2.46 -7.40 -11.01
C SER A 66 3.17 -6.75 -9.81
N MET A 67 2.69 -7.02 -8.59
CA MET A 67 3.31 -6.54 -7.34
C MET A 67 4.69 -7.16 -7.16
N ILE A 68 4.81 -8.48 -7.35
CA ILE A 68 6.09 -9.20 -7.21
C ILE A 68 7.13 -8.65 -8.19
N LEU A 69 6.76 -8.47 -9.46
CA LEU A 69 7.62 -7.91 -10.49
C LEU A 69 8.05 -6.47 -10.15
N SER A 70 7.12 -5.65 -9.68
CA SER A 70 7.42 -4.27 -9.26
C SER A 70 8.46 -4.22 -8.14
N VAL A 71 8.32 -5.06 -7.11
CA VAL A 71 9.29 -5.16 -6.00
C VAL A 71 10.66 -5.59 -6.51
N ILE A 72 10.73 -6.60 -7.39
CA ILE A 72 11.99 -7.08 -7.98
C ILE A 72 12.67 -5.96 -8.79
N VAL A 73 11.92 -5.26 -9.64
CA VAL A 73 12.46 -4.16 -10.47
C VAL A 73 12.97 -3.02 -9.59
N ILE A 74 12.20 -2.60 -8.59
CA ILE A 74 12.61 -1.54 -7.66
C ILE A 74 13.89 -1.95 -6.93
N CYS A 75 13.95 -3.15 -6.36
CA CYS A 75 15.14 -3.66 -5.69
C CYS A 75 16.36 -3.75 -6.63
N SER A 76 16.15 -4.11 -7.90
CA SER A 76 17.20 -4.18 -8.92
C SER A 76 17.73 -2.79 -9.27
N CYS A 77 16.84 -1.82 -9.49
CA CYS A 77 17.21 -0.42 -9.67
C CYS A 77 17.94 0.13 -8.44
N PHE A 78 17.50 -0.23 -7.23
CA PHE A 78 18.18 0.14 -5.98
C PHE A 78 19.61 -0.34 -5.94
N ARG A 79 19.86 -1.58 -6.37
CA ARG A 79 21.22 -2.12 -6.44
C ARG A 79 22.10 -1.29 -7.36
N VAL A 80 21.63 -0.95 -8.57
CA VAL A 80 22.39 -0.11 -9.52
C VAL A 80 22.66 1.29 -8.95
N VAL A 81 21.66 1.90 -8.32
CA VAL A 81 21.79 3.22 -7.67
C VAL A 81 22.77 3.19 -6.49
N ASN A 82 22.82 2.07 -5.75
CA ASN A 82 23.74 1.89 -4.64
C ASN A 82 25.17 1.61 -5.12
N ASP A 83 25.35 0.76 -6.16
CA ASP A 83 26.65 0.43 -6.74
C ASP A 83 27.32 1.67 -7.38
N THR A 84 26.53 2.56 -7.96
CA THR A 84 27.01 3.86 -8.48
C THR A 84 27.36 4.87 -7.37
N LYS A 85 27.06 4.55 -6.11
CA LYS A 85 27.14 5.46 -4.95
C LYS A 85 26.37 6.77 -5.15
N ALA A 86 25.44 6.82 -6.10
CA ALA A 86 24.70 8.03 -6.43
C ALA A 86 23.90 8.53 -5.22
N LEU A 87 23.27 7.61 -4.49
CA LEU A 87 22.50 7.94 -3.29
C LEU A 87 23.41 8.42 -2.15
N SER A 88 24.53 7.72 -1.89
CA SER A 88 25.52 8.16 -0.89
C SER A 88 26.06 9.54 -1.22
N ASN A 89 26.43 9.81 -2.47
CA ASN A 89 26.93 11.09 -2.94
C ASN A 89 25.87 12.20 -2.82
N PHE A 90 24.61 11.90 -3.13
CA PHE A 90 23.49 12.84 -2.94
C PHE A 90 23.37 13.24 -1.48
N PHE A 91 23.40 12.28 -0.55
CA PHE A 91 23.31 12.57 0.88
C PHE A 91 24.55 13.30 1.39
N THR A 92 25.76 12.93 0.97
CA THR A 92 26.98 13.65 1.36
C THR A 92 26.96 15.08 0.84
N ALA A 93 26.54 15.32 -0.41
CA ALA A 93 26.38 16.65 -0.97
C ALA A 93 25.30 17.46 -0.23
N ALA A 94 24.17 16.83 0.09
CA ALA A 94 23.11 17.45 0.85
C ALA A 94 23.54 17.78 2.28
N LEU A 95 24.26 16.88 2.96
CA LEU A 95 24.84 17.08 4.29
C LEU A 95 25.86 18.22 4.29
N ASN A 96 26.74 18.28 3.29
CA ASN A 96 27.74 19.36 3.20
C ASN A 96 27.08 20.72 2.94
N LYS A 97 26.00 20.75 2.16
CA LYS A 97 25.29 22.00 1.80
C LYS A 97 24.31 22.45 2.88
N LEU A 98 23.60 21.52 3.52
CA LEU A 98 22.59 21.82 4.53
C LEU A 98 23.15 21.81 5.96
N GLN A 99 24.30 21.15 6.19
CA GLN A 99 24.92 20.96 7.50
C GLN A 99 23.88 20.48 8.53
N HIS A 100 23.61 21.29 9.56
CA HIS A 100 22.63 21.01 10.60
C HIS A 100 21.18 20.87 10.09
N ARG A 101 20.89 21.37 8.88
CA ARG A 101 19.57 21.27 8.24
C ARG A 101 19.35 19.97 7.47
N ALA A 102 20.31 19.06 7.40
CA ALA A 102 20.14 17.79 6.68
C ALA A 102 19.02 16.92 7.24
N ILE A 103 18.66 17.10 8.52
CA ILE A 103 17.48 16.48 9.13
C ILE A 103 16.15 16.88 8.45
N LEU A 104 16.12 18.00 7.72
CA LEU A 104 14.97 18.43 6.91
C LEU A 104 14.73 17.55 5.68
N LEU A 105 15.66 16.66 5.30
CA LEU A 105 15.42 15.68 4.24
C LEU A 105 14.35 14.65 4.65
N ILE A 106 14.26 14.34 5.95
CA ILE A 106 13.27 13.41 6.50
C ILE A 106 11.83 13.88 6.20
N PRO A 107 11.38 15.08 6.63
CA PRO A 107 10.01 15.53 6.38
C PRO A 107 9.69 15.66 4.89
N VAL A 108 10.66 16.01 4.05
CA VAL A 108 10.48 16.05 2.58
C VAL A 108 10.16 14.66 2.04
N ILE A 109 10.94 13.65 2.44
CA ILE A 109 10.76 12.26 1.99
C ILE A 109 9.45 11.69 2.56
N MET A 110 9.17 11.94 3.84
CA MET A 110 7.89 11.54 4.45
C MET A 110 6.69 12.19 3.74
N THR A 111 6.80 13.45 3.33
CA THR A 111 5.72 14.12 2.57
C THR A 111 5.52 13.46 1.20
N LEU A 112 6.62 13.19 0.49
CA LEU A 112 6.57 12.51 -0.81
C LEU A 112 5.91 11.13 -0.69
N PHE A 113 6.35 10.32 0.27
CA PHE A 113 5.78 8.98 0.51
C PHE A 113 4.36 9.03 1.07
N GLY A 114 4.00 10.07 1.81
CA GLY A 114 2.63 10.36 2.22
C GLY A 114 1.73 10.59 1.02
N ILE A 115 2.11 11.49 0.10
CA ILE A 115 1.35 11.76 -1.12
C ILE A 115 1.21 10.49 -1.97
N LEU A 116 2.30 9.76 -2.20
CA LEU A 116 2.30 8.50 -2.95
C LEU A 116 1.51 7.38 -2.25
N GLY A 117 1.40 7.44 -0.92
CA GLY A 117 0.51 6.58 -0.15
C GLY A 117 -0.96 6.96 -0.31
N SER A 118 -1.27 8.27 -0.31
CA SER A 118 -2.61 8.80 -0.50
C SER A 118 -3.18 8.50 -1.89
N THR A 119 -2.33 8.26 -2.89
CA THR A 119 -2.78 7.79 -4.22
C THR A 119 -3.11 6.30 -4.25
N GLY A 120 -2.67 5.53 -3.25
CA GLY A 120 -2.76 4.07 -3.23
C GLY A 120 -1.67 3.38 -4.07
N ALA A 121 -0.83 4.14 -4.81
CA ALA A 121 0.11 3.59 -5.78
C ALA A 121 1.18 2.71 -5.15
N LEU A 122 1.68 3.08 -3.96
CA LEU A 122 2.83 2.42 -3.35
C LEU A 122 2.48 1.48 -2.19
N VAL A 123 1.22 1.36 -1.79
CA VAL A 123 0.83 0.68 -0.53
C VAL A 123 1.27 -0.78 -0.52
N ASN A 124 1.06 -1.49 -1.62
CA ASN A 124 1.44 -2.89 -1.75
C ASN A 124 2.95 -3.06 -1.93
N SER A 125 3.63 -2.11 -2.58
CA SER A 125 5.06 -2.17 -2.88
C SER A 125 5.93 -1.34 -1.94
N THR A 126 5.40 -0.84 -0.82
CA THR A 126 6.11 0.09 0.10
C THR A 126 7.40 -0.53 0.62
N VAL A 127 7.38 -1.84 0.89
CA VAL A 127 8.53 -2.61 1.36
C VAL A 127 9.73 -2.49 0.42
N ALA A 128 9.50 -2.36 -0.90
CA ALA A 128 10.57 -2.21 -1.88
C ALA A 128 11.36 -0.90 -1.74
N PHE A 129 10.79 0.11 -1.07
CA PHE A 129 11.40 1.43 -0.87
C PHE A 129 12.13 1.57 0.47
N ILE A 130 12.04 0.56 1.36
CA ILE A 130 12.76 0.56 2.65
C ILE A 130 14.28 0.78 2.50
N PRO A 131 14.98 0.26 1.46
CA PRO A 131 16.40 0.54 1.27
C PRO A 131 16.74 2.04 1.22
N ILE A 132 15.84 2.90 0.73
CA ILE A 132 16.03 4.37 0.77
C ILE A 132 16.13 4.85 2.21
N GLY A 133 15.17 4.43 3.03
CA GLY A 133 15.11 4.72 4.46
C GLY A 133 16.38 4.32 5.18
N LEU A 134 16.92 3.13 4.86
CA LEU A 134 18.17 2.62 5.43
C LEU A 134 19.38 3.48 5.08
N VAL A 135 19.46 3.96 3.84
CA VAL A 135 20.57 4.84 3.44
C VAL A 135 20.47 6.19 4.15
N ILE A 136 19.27 6.79 4.22
CA ILE A 136 19.06 8.04 4.97
C ILE A 136 19.48 7.88 6.42
N ALA A 137 18.97 6.84 7.09
CA ALA A 137 19.25 6.59 8.49
C ALA A 137 20.75 6.38 8.72
N SER A 138 21.43 5.60 7.87
CA SER A 138 22.87 5.38 8.00
C SER A 138 23.69 6.67 7.89
N GLN A 139 23.28 7.60 7.02
CA GLN A 139 24.00 8.86 6.79
C GLN A 139 23.74 9.88 7.92
N LEU A 140 22.63 9.74 8.64
CA LEU A 140 22.26 10.56 9.78
C LEU A 140 22.63 9.91 11.13
N GLY A 141 23.26 8.74 11.13
CA GLY A 141 23.63 8.01 12.35
C GLY A 141 22.41 7.44 13.11
N MET A 142 21.29 7.22 12.42
CA MET A 142 20.04 6.75 12.98
C MET A 142 19.91 5.22 12.88
N ASP A 143 19.06 4.66 13.72
CA ASP A 143 18.85 3.21 13.80
C ASP A 143 17.96 2.66 12.66
N ARG A 144 17.93 1.33 12.54
CA ARG A 144 17.17 0.64 11.48
C ARG A 144 15.65 0.77 11.65
N ILE A 145 15.14 0.96 12.87
CA ILE A 145 13.70 1.15 13.10
C ILE A 145 13.30 2.52 12.56
N SER A 146 14.09 3.56 12.85
CA SER A 146 13.89 4.89 12.25
C SER A 146 13.91 4.83 10.73
N ALA A 147 14.85 4.10 10.13
CA ALA A 147 14.92 3.89 8.69
C ALA A 147 13.60 3.35 8.10
N MET A 148 13.01 2.33 8.73
CA MET A 148 11.73 1.78 8.30
C MET A 148 10.60 2.78 8.52
N ALA A 149 10.58 3.48 9.65
CA ALA A 149 9.54 4.43 10.01
C ALA A 149 9.42 5.57 8.99
N ILE A 150 10.52 6.13 8.47
CA ILE A 150 10.49 7.22 7.46
C ILE A 150 9.61 6.86 6.26
N ILE A 151 9.72 5.63 5.77
CA ILE A 151 9.00 5.17 4.58
C ILE A 151 7.62 4.62 4.97
N TYR A 152 7.59 3.70 5.94
CA TYR A 152 6.38 2.95 6.28
C TYR A 152 5.34 3.84 6.97
N LEU A 153 5.73 4.63 7.97
CA LEU A 153 4.80 5.53 8.67
C LEU A 153 4.20 6.54 7.70
N ALA A 154 5.04 7.15 6.85
CA ALA A 154 4.61 8.14 5.87
C ALA A 154 3.59 7.56 4.88
N THR A 155 3.91 6.42 4.25
CA THR A 155 3.02 5.82 3.24
C THR A 155 1.69 5.37 3.83
N PHE A 156 1.68 4.75 5.01
CA PHE A 156 0.44 4.30 5.63
C PHE A 156 -0.38 5.43 6.27
N ALA A 157 0.26 6.50 6.75
CA ALA A 157 -0.43 7.72 7.15
C ALA A 157 -1.17 8.36 5.97
N GLY A 158 -0.51 8.44 4.81
CA GLY A 158 -1.13 8.91 3.56
C GLY A 158 -2.25 7.99 3.08
N TYR A 159 -2.02 6.68 3.07
CA TYR A 159 -3.02 5.71 2.62
C TYR A 159 -4.27 5.67 3.51
N GLY A 160 -4.09 5.66 4.84
CA GLY A 160 -5.22 5.66 5.78
C GLY A 160 -6.10 6.91 5.66
N SER A 161 -5.54 8.01 5.16
CA SER A 161 -6.22 9.29 4.92
C SER A 161 -6.45 9.57 3.43
N SER A 162 -6.37 8.54 2.59
CA SER A 162 -6.38 8.68 1.13
C SER A 162 -7.59 9.46 0.62
N PHE A 163 -7.33 10.30 -0.40
CA PHE A 163 -8.36 11.09 -1.07
C PHE A 163 -8.64 10.62 -2.50
N MET A 164 -7.83 9.71 -3.05
CA MET A 164 -7.98 9.25 -4.43
C MET A 164 -7.64 7.77 -4.66
N SER A 165 -7.38 6.96 -3.63
CA SER A 165 -7.02 5.55 -3.80
C SER A 165 -8.14 4.78 -4.50
N VAL A 166 -7.80 4.14 -5.62
CA VAL A 166 -8.74 3.30 -6.39
C VAL A 166 -9.23 2.13 -5.55
N THR A 167 -8.32 1.48 -4.82
CA THR A 167 -8.58 0.23 -4.10
C THR A 167 -9.38 0.39 -2.82
N SER A 168 -9.58 1.62 -2.34
CA SER A 168 -10.25 1.89 -1.07
C SER A 168 -11.34 2.94 -1.24
N VAL A 169 -10.96 4.16 -1.61
CA VAL A 169 -11.89 5.29 -1.69
C VAL A 169 -12.82 5.17 -2.87
N GLN A 170 -12.28 4.94 -4.06
CA GLN A 170 -13.10 4.91 -5.28
C GLN A 170 -14.00 3.67 -5.29
N LEU A 171 -13.48 2.51 -4.88
CA LEU A 171 -14.28 1.30 -4.70
C LEU A 171 -15.45 1.54 -3.71
N ALA A 172 -15.20 2.21 -2.58
CA ALA A 172 -16.28 2.54 -1.64
C ALA A 172 -17.30 3.53 -2.21
N GLN A 173 -16.87 4.49 -3.04
CA GLN A 173 -17.74 5.46 -3.71
C GLN A 173 -18.63 4.79 -4.76
N GLU A 174 -18.07 3.87 -5.54
CA GLU A 174 -18.76 3.04 -6.51
C GLU A 174 -19.84 2.20 -5.83
N ILE A 175 -19.50 1.49 -4.75
CA ILE A 175 -20.45 0.71 -3.95
C ILE A 175 -21.55 1.60 -3.36
N ALA A 176 -21.22 2.82 -2.92
CA ALA A 176 -22.17 3.76 -2.34
C ALA A 176 -22.99 4.55 -3.38
N GLY A 177 -22.73 4.38 -4.69
CA GLY A 177 -23.42 5.10 -5.77
C GLY A 177 -23.18 6.61 -5.77
N VAL A 178 -22.07 7.09 -5.20
CA VAL A 178 -21.73 8.53 -5.16
C VAL A 178 -20.68 8.87 -6.22
N PRO A 179 -20.64 10.10 -6.76
CA PRO A 179 -19.65 10.49 -7.75
C PRO A 179 -18.23 10.20 -7.29
N LEU A 180 -17.41 9.65 -8.20
CA LEU A 180 -16.00 9.40 -7.96
C LEU A 180 -15.28 10.70 -7.55
N LEU A 181 -14.36 10.60 -6.59
CA LEU A 181 -13.63 11.73 -6.01
C LEU A 181 -14.51 12.81 -5.35
N SER A 182 -15.79 12.50 -5.06
CA SER A 182 -16.62 13.34 -4.19
C SER A 182 -15.94 13.57 -2.83
N GLY A 183 -15.80 14.84 -2.45
CA GLY A 183 -15.09 15.24 -1.23
C GLY A 183 -13.56 15.11 -1.26
N ALA A 184 -12.95 14.92 -2.43
CA ALA A 184 -11.49 14.79 -2.55
C ALA A 184 -10.71 15.98 -1.97
N GLY A 185 -11.21 17.21 -2.11
CA GLY A 185 -10.58 18.39 -1.53
C GLY A 185 -10.52 18.34 0.01
N PHE A 186 -11.63 18.00 0.67
CA PHE A 186 -11.67 17.82 2.12
C PHE A 186 -10.72 16.69 2.56
N ARG A 187 -10.77 15.54 1.87
CA ARG A 187 -9.89 14.41 2.17
C ARG A 187 -8.41 14.74 1.94
N ALA A 188 -8.08 15.55 0.94
CA ALA A 188 -6.71 15.99 0.69
C ALA A 188 -6.19 16.86 1.85
N VAL A 189 -7.03 17.75 2.40
CA VAL A 189 -6.69 18.54 3.60
C VAL A 189 -6.49 17.63 4.81
N VAL A 190 -7.39 16.68 5.06
CA VAL A 190 -7.26 15.70 6.15
C VAL A 190 -5.99 14.86 5.98
N SER A 191 -5.68 14.45 4.76
CA SER A 191 -4.47 13.70 4.44
C SER A 191 -3.20 14.51 4.71
N ALA A 192 -3.20 15.78 4.30
CA ALA A 192 -2.10 16.70 4.62
C ALA A 192 -1.91 16.84 6.14
N ILE A 193 -2.99 17.01 6.91
CA ILE A 193 -2.93 17.09 8.37
C ILE A 193 -2.32 15.80 8.95
N ILE A 194 -2.80 14.64 8.54
CA ILE A 194 -2.32 13.35 9.06
C ILE A 194 -0.85 13.09 8.72
N VAL A 195 -0.41 13.43 7.51
CA VAL A 195 1.00 13.32 7.10
C VAL A 195 1.87 14.29 7.91
N LEU A 196 1.43 15.53 8.10
CA LEU A 196 2.14 16.52 8.92
C LEU A 196 2.22 16.11 10.39
N SER A 197 1.13 15.57 10.96
CA SER A 197 1.12 15.03 12.33
C SER A 197 2.07 13.84 12.46
N SER A 198 2.16 12.99 11.44
CA SER A 198 3.09 11.84 11.42
C SER A 198 4.54 12.29 11.38
N ILE A 199 4.85 13.34 10.61
CA ILE A 199 6.17 13.98 10.57
C ILE A 199 6.51 14.58 11.94
N TYR A 200 5.57 15.30 12.56
CA TYR A 200 5.77 15.88 13.88
C TYR A 200 6.02 14.80 14.95
N LEU A 201 5.21 13.74 14.96
CA LEU A 201 5.37 12.62 15.87
C LEU A 201 6.75 11.97 15.70
N TYR A 202 7.15 11.72 14.46
CA TYR A 202 8.45 11.16 14.15
C TYR A 202 9.59 12.06 14.66
N HIS A 203 9.49 13.37 14.43
CA HIS A 203 10.47 14.33 14.93
C HIS A 203 10.55 14.34 16.46
N SER A 204 9.41 14.28 17.15
CA SER A 204 9.36 14.20 18.62
C SER A 204 10.02 12.93 19.16
N LEU A 205 9.79 11.78 18.49
CA LEU A 205 10.43 10.51 18.86
C LEU A 205 11.96 10.55 18.68
N LEU A 206 12.46 11.23 17.65
CA LEU A 206 13.89 11.42 17.45
C LEU A 206 14.54 12.22 18.59
N GLN A 207 13.86 13.26 19.09
CA GLN A 207 14.36 14.06 20.20
C GLN A 207 14.45 13.22 21.49
N GLN A 208 13.42 12.43 21.78
CA GLN A 208 13.41 11.54 22.96
C GLN A 208 14.46 10.42 22.88
N GLY A 209 14.75 9.92 21.68
CA GLY A 209 15.77 8.90 21.45
C GLY A 209 17.21 9.42 21.58
N TYR A 210 17.43 10.73 21.40
CA TYR A 210 18.75 11.36 21.52
C TYR A 210 19.14 11.70 22.96
N GLU A 211 18.17 11.70 23.90
CA GLU A 211 18.38 11.92 25.34
C GLU A 211 18.69 10.62 26.12
N ARG A 212 18.84 9.48 25.44
CA ARG A 212 19.25 8.19 26.01
C ARG A 212 20.57 7.71 25.45
#